data_AF-A0A699IN43-F1
#
_entry.id   AF-A0A699IN43-F1
#
_cell.length_a   1.000
_cell.length_b   1.000
_cell.length_c   1.000
_cell.angle_alpha   90.00
_cell.angle_beta   90.00
_cell.angle_gamma   90.00
#
_symmetry.space_group_name_H-M   'P 1'
#
loop_
_entity.id
_entity.type
_entity.pdbx_description
1 polymer ?
#
loop_
_entity_poly.entity_id
_entity_poly.type
_entity_poly.pdbx_seq_one_letter_code
_entity_poly.pdbx_strand_id
1 'polypeptide(L)'
;MVTYGGMAKKPITVSTSSFIFKDLSLKGFWLRKLSNSDQTEEYRKMIDYLLSLIRERKLKYDMELVPFNEFNMALDKSLGKLGSQPKQVIKF
;
A
#
# COMPACT_ATOMS: atom_id res chain seq x y z
N MET A 1 12.32 9.35 7.40
CA MET A 1 11.90 8.42 6.33
C MET A 1 11.05 7.31 6.92
N VAL A 2 9.94 6.97 6.26
CA VAL A 2 9.07 5.86 6.65
C VAL A 2 9.06 4.83 5.53
N THR A 3 9.28 3.55 5.87
CA THR A 3 9.13 2.43 4.93
C THR A 3 7.92 1.58 5.28
N TYR A 4 7.22 1.08 4.28
CA TYR A 4 6.04 0.21 4.44
C TYR A 4 6.12 -1.05 3.57
N GLY A 5 7.25 -1.30 2.91
CA GLY A 5 7.42 -2.44 2.01
C GLY A 5 8.85 -2.56 1.48
N GLY A 6 9.12 -3.65 0.75
CA GLY A 6 10.45 -4.01 0.28
C GLY A 6 10.44 -4.68 -1.08
N MET A 7 9.78 -4.08 -2.08
CA MET A 7 9.62 -4.69 -3.42
C MET A 7 10.96 -5.01 -4.10
N ALA A 8 12.00 -4.20 -3.86
CA ALA A 8 13.34 -4.40 -4.40
C ALA A 8 14.12 -5.55 -3.73
N LYS A 9 13.59 -6.15 -2.65
CA LYS A 9 14.26 -7.18 -1.82
C LYS A 9 15.67 -6.79 -1.34
N LYS A 10 15.93 -5.48 -1.24
CA LYS A 10 17.18 -4.91 -0.74
C LYS A 10 16.93 -4.23 0.61
N PRO A 11 17.93 -4.23 1.50
CA PRO A 11 17.84 -3.45 2.73
C PRO A 11 17.80 -1.96 2.40
N ILE A 12 17.26 -1.20 3.35
CA ILE A 12 17.33 0.26 3.30
C ILE A 12 18.74 0.69 3.68
N THR A 13 19.33 1.59 2.88
CA THR A 13 20.66 2.15 3.13
C THR A 13 20.54 3.64 3.40
N VAL A 14 21.21 4.13 4.45
CA VAL A 14 21.28 5.56 4.79
C VAL A 14 22.71 5.94 5.12
N SER A 15 23.11 7.17 4.74
CA SER A 15 24.44 7.69 5.09
C SER A 15 24.55 7.94 6.59
N THR A 16 25.65 7.48 7.19
CA THR A 16 26.03 7.78 8.59
C THR A 16 26.07 9.28 8.85
N SER A 17 26.62 10.08 7.92
CA SER A 17 26.71 11.53 8.10
C SER A 17 25.34 12.18 8.17
N SER A 18 24.38 11.72 7.37
CA SER A 18 23.00 12.22 7.43
C SER A 18 22.28 11.77 8.70
N PHE A 19 22.56 10.55 9.19
CA PHE A 19 21.95 10.07 10.43
C PHE A 19 22.46 10.85 11.66
N ILE A 20 23.76 11.10 11.76
CA ILE A 20 24.38 11.77 12.91
C ILE A 20 24.19 13.29 12.86
N PHE A 21 24.47 13.93 11.71
CA PHE A 21 24.56 15.40 11.66
C PHE A 21 23.28 16.09 11.17
N LYS A 22 22.31 15.34 10.63
CA LYS A 22 21.01 15.88 10.21
C LYS A 22 19.83 15.30 10.99
N ASP A 23 20.12 14.54 12.05
CA ASP A 23 19.12 13.94 12.94
C ASP A 23 18.00 13.19 12.18
N LEU A 24 18.38 12.39 11.18
CA LEU A 24 17.40 11.68 10.38
C LEU A 24 16.79 10.50 11.14
N SER A 25 15.46 10.51 11.28
CA SER A 25 14.73 9.36 11.81
C SER A 25 14.28 8.39 10.72
N LEU A 26 14.53 7.09 10.93
CA LEU A 26 14.03 5.99 10.10
C LEU A 26 13.02 5.16 10.88
N LYS A 27 11.84 4.92 10.31
CA LYS A 27 10.76 4.16 10.96
C LYS A 27 10.11 3.18 9.97
N GLY A 28 9.67 2.04 10.48
CA GLY A 28 8.79 1.13 9.77
C GLY A 28 7.33 1.47 10.02
N PHE A 29 6.50 1.40 9.00
CA PHE A 29 5.05 1.50 9.09
C PHE A 29 4.42 0.18 8.68
N TRP A 30 3.56 -0.36 9.53
CA TRP A 30 2.83 -1.60 9.26
C TRP A 30 1.35 -1.41 9.56
N LEU A 31 0.55 -1.33 8.50
CA LEU A 31 -0.90 -1.04 8.60
C LEU A 31 -1.64 -2.05 9.50
N ARG A 32 -1.27 -3.33 9.47
CA ARG A 32 -1.91 -4.36 10.31
C ARG A 32 -1.73 -4.11 11.82
N LYS A 33 -0.67 -3.41 12.21
CA LYS A 33 -0.48 -3.02 13.62
C LYS A 33 -1.55 -2.01 14.06
N LEU A 34 -1.99 -1.14 13.14
CA LEU A 34 -3.03 -0.15 13.38
C LEU A 34 -4.43 -0.77 13.46
N SER A 35 -4.68 -1.88 12.75
CA SER A 35 -5.97 -2.57 12.80
C SER A 35 -6.16 -3.44 14.05
N ASN A 36 -5.08 -3.79 14.75
CA ASN A 36 -5.09 -4.76 15.86
C ASN A 36 -4.96 -4.11 17.25
N SER A 37 -4.76 -2.79 17.34
CA SER A 37 -4.68 -2.07 18.61
C SER A 37 -6.07 -1.64 19.09
N ASP A 38 -6.18 -1.24 20.36
CA ASP A 38 -7.35 -0.57 20.95
C ASP A 38 -7.74 0.76 20.24
N GLN A 39 -7.05 1.12 19.15
CA GLN A 39 -7.28 2.31 18.32
C GLN A 39 -8.31 2.05 17.19
N THR A 40 -9.26 1.13 17.42
CA THR A 40 -10.29 0.79 16.42
C THR A 40 -11.08 2.03 15.96
N GLU A 41 -11.32 2.98 16.87
CA GLU A 41 -11.98 4.25 16.55
C GLU A 41 -11.16 5.15 15.61
N GLU A 42 -9.84 5.23 15.81
CA GLU A 42 -8.97 6.02 14.92
C GLU A 42 -8.87 5.37 13.54
N TYR A 43 -8.75 4.05 13.49
CA TYR A 43 -8.78 3.29 12.24
C TYR A 43 -10.09 3.51 11.49
N ARG A 44 -11.23 3.49 12.19
CA ARG A 44 -12.54 3.77 11.60
C ARG A 44 -12.64 5.20 11.05
N LYS A 45 -12.21 6.20 11.83
CA LYS A 45 -12.15 7.60 11.37
C LYS A 45 -11.30 7.77 10.11
N MET A 46 -10.17 7.07 10.03
CA MET A 46 -9.31 7.06 8.84
C MET A 46 -10.05 6.48 7.63
N ILE A 47 -10.74 5.34 7.79
CA ILE A 47 -11.53 4.75 6.71
C ILE A 47 -12.67 5.68 6.27
N ASP A 48 -13.42 6.27 7.21
CA ASP A 48 -14.51 7.20 6.90
C ASP A 48 -14.00 8.42 6.12
N TYR A 49 -12.83 8.95 6.48
CA TYR A 49 -12.15 10.00 5.73
C TYR A 49 -11.76 9.58 4.31
N LEU A 50 -11.20 8.39 4.12
CA LEU A 50 -10.89 7.88 2.77
C LEU A 50 -12.15 7.73 1.92
N LEU A 51 -13.25 7.25 2.52
CA LEU A 51 -14.54 7.15 1.84
C LEU A 51 -15.11 8.51 1.45
N SER A 52 -14.95 9.55 2.28
CA SER A 52 -15.37 10.91 1.92
C SER A 52 -14.60 11.43 0.71
N LEU A 53 -13.29 11.20 0.64
CA LEU A 53 -12.47 11.56 -0.52
C LEU A 53 -12.88 10.84 -1.80
N ILE A 54 -13.29 9.56 -1.70
CA ILE A 54 -13.80 8.79 -2.84
C ILE A 54 -15.14 9.38 -3.32
N ARG A 55 -16.07 9.68 -2.39
CA ARG A 55 -17.37 10.29 -2.70
C ARG A 55 -17.20 11.66 -3.38
N GLU A 56 -16.24 12.45 -2.92
CA GLU A 56 -15.86 13.73 -3.51
C GLU A 56 -15.03 13.60 -4.80
N ARG A 57 -14.76 12.37 -5.26
CA ARG A 57 -13.94 12.05 -6.44
C ARG A 57 -12.49 12.59 -6.37
N LYS A 58 -12.02 12.95 -5.17
CA LYS A 58 -10.64 13.38 -4.88
C LYS A 58 -9.68 12.20 -4.78
N LEU A 59 -10.21 11.02 -4.44
CA LEU A 59 -9.48 9.77 -4.44
C LEU A 59 -10.07 8.83 -5.50
N LYS A 60 -9.29 8.51 -6.52
CA LYS A 60 -9.60 7.53 -7.55
C LYS A 60 -8.50 6.48 -7.60
N TYR A 61 -8.88 5.24 -7.88
CA TYR A 61 -7.95 4.14 -7.98
C TYR A 61 -8.25 3.34 -9.24
N ASP A 62 -7.21 3.07 -10.03
CA ASP A 62 -7.34 2.36 -11.30
C ASP A 62 -7.36 0.85 -11.06
N MET A 63 -8.40 0.20 -11.55
CA MET A 63 -8.72 -1.20 -11.25
C MET A 63 -9.28 -1.90 -12.48
N GLU A 64 -8.88 -3.16 -12.65
CA GLU A 64 -9.41 -4.06 -13.67
C GLU A 64 -10.27 -5.13 -12.99
N LEU A 65 -11.55 -5.20 -13.37
CA LEU A 65 -12.45 -6.26 -12.91
C LEU A 65 -12.26 -7.49 -13.79
N VAL A 66 -11.83 -8.60 -13.19
CA VAL A 66 -11.51 -9.84 -13.91
C VAL A 66 -12.42 -10.98 -13.43
N PRO A 67 -13.11 -11.71 -14.32
CA PRO A 67 -13.92 -12.85 -13.89
C PRO A 67 -13.04 -13.98 -13.33
N PHE A 68 -13.59 -14.78 -12.42
CA PHE A 68 -12.82 -15.82 -11.72
C PHE A 68 -12.16 -16.86 -12.67
N ASN A 69 -12.76 -17.15 -13.82
CA ASN A 69 -12.19 -18.08 -14.81
C ASN A 69 -10.84 -17.59 -15.39
N GLU A 70 -10.54 -16.29 -15.31
CA GLU A 70 -9.30 -15.66 -15.77
C GLU A 70 -8.28 -15.43 -14.64
N PHE A 71 -8.48 -16.05 -13.48
CA PHE A 71 -7.64 -15.87 -12.29
C PHE A 71 -6.14 -15.98 -12.55
N ASN A 72 -5.70 -16.96 -13.35
CA ASN A 72 -4.27 -17.16 -13.63
C ASN A 72 -3.67 -15.96 -14.39
N MET A 73 -4.40 -15.40 -15.35
CA MET A 73 -3.97 -14.20 -16.07
C MET A 73 -3.93 -13.00 -15.13
N ALA A 74 -4.95 -12.81 -14.29
CA ALA A 74 -4.98 -11.75 -13.29
C ALA A 74 -3.80 -11.84 -12.29
N LEU A 75 -3.40 -13.06 -11.93
CA LEU A 75 -2.26 -13.30 -11.05
C LEU A 75 -0.94 -12.90 -11.73
N ASP A 76 -0.75 -13.28 -12.99
CA ASP A 76 0.46 -12.91 -13.76
C ASP A 76 0.60 -11.40 -13.95
N LYS A 77 -0.52 -10.70 -14.22
CA LYS A 77 -0.57 -9.23 -14.22
C LYS A 77 -0.17 -8.65 -12.87
N SER A 78 -0.73 -9.18 -11.77
CA SER A 78 -0.47 -8.70 -10.40
C SER A 78 0.97 -8.92 -9.93
N LEU A 79 1.63 -9.97 -10.42
CA LEU A 79 3.03 -10.28 -10.14
C LEU A 79 4.01 -9.46 -11.01
N GLY A 80 3.49 -8.62 -11.91
CA GLY A 80 4.30 -7.78 -12.79
C GLY A 80 4.96 -8.55 -13.95
N LYS A 81 4.55 -9.80 -14.22
CA LYS A 81 5.08 -10.58 -15.36
C LYS A 81 4.69 -9.98 -16.70
N LEU A 82 3.60 -9.19 -16.72
CA LEU A 82 3.07 -8.48 -17.89
C LEU A 82 3.29 -6.97 -17.79
N GLY A 83 4.32 -6.53 -17.04
CA GLY A 83 4.63 -5.13 -16.83
C GLY A 83 3.73 -4.46 -15.78
N SER A 84 3.64 -3.12 -15.84
CA SER A 84 2.77 -2.36 -14.94
C SER A 84 1.32 -2.50 -15.42
N GLN A 85 0.50 -3.12 -14.58
CA GLN A 85 -0.91 -3.38 -14.83
C GLN A 85 -1.75 -2.75 -13.72
N PRO A 86 -2.99 -2.30 -13.99
CA PRO A 86 -3.91 -1.85 -12.97
C PRO A 86 -4.17 -2.92 -11.91
N LYS A 87 -4.74 -2.52 -10.76
CA LYS A 87 -5.07 -3.47 -9.71
C LYS A 87 -6.13 -4.45 -10.21
N GLN A 88 -5.79 -5.73 -10.21
CA GLN A 88 -6.71 -6.80 -10.59
C GLN A 88 -7.68 -7.09 -9.43
N VAL A 89 -8.98 -7.09 -9.72
CA VAL A 89 -10.06 -7.35 -8.77
C VAL A 89 -10.91 -8.50 -9.30
N ILE A 90 -10.88 -9.63 -8.60
CA ILE A 90 -11.60 -10.83 -9.03
C ILE A 90 -13.09 -10.69 -8.75
N LYS A 91 -13.91 -10.97 -9.76
CA LYS A 91 -15.37 -11.02 -9.70
C LYS A 91 -15.84 -12.48 -9.82
N PHE A 92 -16.71 -12.88 -8.89
CA PHE A 92 -17.38 -14.18 -8.85
C PHE A 92 -18.75 -14.11 -9.50
#